data_AF-A0A235F3L7-F1
#
_entry.id   AF-A0A235F3L7-F1
#
_cell.length_a   1.000
_cell.length_b   1.000
_cell.length_c   1.000
_cell.angle_alpha   90.00
_cell.angle_beta   90.00
_cell.angle_gamma   90.00
#
_symmetry.space_group_name_H-M   'P 1'
#
loop_
_entity.id
_entity.type
_entity.pdbx_description
1 polymer ?
#
loop_
_entity_poly.entity_id
_entity_poly.type
_entity_poly.pdbx_seq_one_letter_code
_entity_poly.pdbx_strand_id
1 'polypeptide(L)'
;MMFSPEHAIWRFAYVADRLDDWLLYAEELVQKWSIQDKNEIELQKDFDLVIASLLLKDGLLPASANAAFADAVLSEIAKAAANEAIVKRLCNPEKPGRKKISKQEAFHRSWAVTQRIREGMTASAAYKEVAEKYCKAPDTIRREYERAQKERNKRKVAGENTG
;
A
#
# COMPACT_ATOMS: atom_id res chain seq x y z
N MET A 1 -20.09 22.23 1.42
CA MET A 1 -20.62 20.95 0.86
C MET A 1 -20.22 19.89 1.85
N MET A 2 -21.14 19.30 2.61
CA MET A 2 -20.71 18.47 3.74
C MET A 2 -20.29 17.07 3.26
N PHE A 3 -19.01 16.73 3.40
CA PHE A 3 -18.50 15.40 3.11
C PHE A 3 -18.94 14.40 4.19
N SER A 4 -19.36 13.20 3.77
CA SER A 4 -19.87 12.14 4.62
C SER A 4 -19.01 10.86 4.54
N PRO A 5 -19.17 9.90 5.47
CA PRO A 5 -18.33 8.68 5.55
C PRO A 5 -18.33 7.78 4.31
N GLU A 6 -19.31 7.93 3.42
CA GLU A 6 -19.34 7.28 2.12
C GLU A 6 -18.29 7.82 1.15
N HIS A 7 -17.91 9.10 1.27
CA HIS A 7 -16.92 9.72 0.39
C HIS A 7 -15.50 9.25 0.72
N ALA A 8 -14.72 9.01 -0.33
CA ALA A 8 -13.32 8.62 -0.28
C ALA A 8 -12.47 9.63 0.50
N ILE A 9 -12.74 10.94 0.37
CA ILE A 9 -12.02 11.99 1.10
C ILE A 9 -12.24 11.89 2.61
N TRP A 10 -13.46 11.59 3.06
CA TRP A 10 -13.78 11.41 4.47
C TRP A 10 -13.02 10.22 5.04
N ARG A 11 -13.06 9.07 4.34
CA ARG A 11 -12.35 7.85 4.79
C ARG A 11 -10.84 8.06 4.83
N PHE A 12 -10.31 8.80 3.85
CA PHE A 12 -8.89 9.12 3.79
C PHE A 12 -8.46 10.01 4.96
N ALA A 13 -9.23 11.06 5.26
CA ALA A 13 -8.99 11.94 6.39
C ALA A 13 -9.15 11.26 7.75
N TYR A 14 -10.13 10.36 7.88
CA TYR A 14 -10.34 9.56 9.09
C TYR A 14 -9.16 8.66 9.42
N VAL A 15 -8.63 7.93 8.42
CA VAL A 15 -7.46 7.04 8.62
C VAL A 15 -6.20 7.82 8.97
N ALA A 16 -6.10 9.08 8.52
CA ALA A 16 -4.97 9.96 8.81
C ALA A 16 -5.11 10.73 10.12
N ASP A 17 -6.22 10.60 10.85
CA ASP A 17 -6.56 11.39 12.04
C ASP A 17 -6.51 12.90 11.77
N ARG A 18 -7.05 13.31 10.60
CA ARG A 18 -7.04 14.69 10.08
C ARG A 18 -8.39 15.09 9.49
N LEU A 19 -9.48 14.59 10.08
CA LEU A 19 -10.83 14.74 9.54
C LEU A 19 -11.17 16.21 9.28
N ASP A 20 -11.10 17.05 10.30
CA ASP A 20 -11.55 18.44 10.21
C ASP A 20 -10.69 19.26 9.24
N ASP A 21 -9.36 19.15 9.35
CA ASP A 21 -8.42 19.90 8.52
C ASP A 21 -8.58 19.58 7.02
N TRP A 22 -8.67 18.28 6.68
CA TRP A 22 -8.67 17.86 5.28
C TRP A 22 -10.04 18.02 4.64
N LEU A 23 -11.12 17.84 5.40
CA LEU A 23 -12.46 18.11 4.90
C LEU A 23 -12.65 19.60 4.65
N LEU A 24 -12.23 20.47 5.59
CA LEU A 24 -12.29 21.92 5.41
C LEU A 24 -11.48 22.35 4.18
N TYR A 25 -10.24 21.85 4.05
CA TYR A 25 -9.39 22.15 2.90
C TYR A 25 -10.03 21.69 1.58
N ALA A 26 -10.61 20.48 1.54
CA ALA A 26 -11.30 19.99 0.36
C ALA A 26 -12.53 20.83 0.02
N GLU A 27 -13.28 21.33 1.00
CA GLU A 27 -14.42 22.22 0.77
C GLU A 27 -13.98 23.55 0.18
N GLU A 28 -12.90 24.15 0.71
CA GLU A 28 -12.32 25.38 0.17
C GLU A 28 -11.86 25.21 -1.28
N LEU A 29 -11.22 24.07 -1.60
CA LEU A 29 -10.81 23.76 -2.97
C LEU A 29 -12.01 23.58 -3.91
N VAL A 30 -13.05 22.85 -3.50
CA VAL A 30 -14.26 22.69 -4.30
C VAL A 30 -14.92 24.04 -4.59
N GLN A 31 -15.05 24.89 -3.56
CA GLN A 31 -15.60 26.23 -3.73
C GLN A 31 -14.75 27.06 -4.69
N LYS A 32 -13.44 27.11 -4.47
CA LYS A 32 -12.49 27.86 -5.30
C LYS A 32 -12.54 27.39 -6.74
N TRP A 33 -12.45 26.08 -7.00
CA TRP A 33 -12.42 25.56 -8.35
C TRP A 33 -13.77 25.64 -9.06
N SER A 34 -14.88 25.63 -8.32
CA SER A 34 -16.22 25.76 -8.91
C SER A 34 -16.48 27.10 -9.60
N ILE A 35 -15.75 28.15 -9.21
CA ILE A 35 -15.89 29.51 -9.76
C ILE A 35 -14.77 29.89 -10.75
N GLN A 36 -13.69 29.11 -10.80
CA GLN A 36 -12.56 29.36 -11.69
C GLN A 36 -12.79 28.72 -13.07
N ASP A 37 -12.25 29.36 -14.11
CA ASP A 37 -12.16 28.71 -15.41
C ASP A 37 -11.12 27.57 -15.38
N LYS A 38 -11.29 26.56 -16.24
CA LYS A 38 -10.37 25.42 -16.31
C LYS A 38 -8.90 25.82 -16.50
N ASN A 39 -8.64 26.94 -17.18
CA ASN A 39 -7.27 27.40 -17.46
C ASN A 39 -6.63 28.14 -16.27
N GLU A 40 -7.41 28.48 -15.24
CA GLU A 40 -6.98 29.22 -14.04
C GLU A 40 -6.74 28.29 -12.84
N ILE A 41 -7.13 27.02 -12.97
CA ILE A 41 -6.99 26.03 -11.90
C ILE A 41 -5.58 25.47 -11.94
N GLU A 42 -4.74 25.95 -11.01
CA GLU A 42 -3.41 25.41 -10.77
C GLU A 42 -3.43 24.43 -9.60
N LEU A 43 -3.05 23.17 -9.87
CA LEU A 43 -2.83 22.15 -8.85
C LEU A 43 -1.39 22.25 -8.36
N GLN A 44 -1.14 23.20 -7.46
CA GLN A 44 0.22 23.58 -7.05
C GLN A 44 0.88 22.59 -6.10
N LYS A 45 0.09 21.87 -5.29
CA LYS A 45 0.61 20.92 -4.30
C LYS A 45 0.28 19.49 -4.69
N ASP A 46 1.19 18.57 -4.38
CA ASP A 46 0.93 17.13 -4.47
C ASP A 46 -0.36 16.74 -3.73
N PHE A 47 -0.65 17.43 -2.63
CA PHE A 47 -1.86 17.19 -1.87
C PHE A 47 -3.13 17.62 -2.64
N ASP A 48 -3.07 18.67 -3.47
CA ASP A 48 -4.21 19.10 -4.30
C ASP A 48 -4.56 18.02 -5.33
N LEU A 49 -3.55 17.35 -5.88
CA LEU A 49 -3.74 16.18 -6.77
C LEU A 49 -4.37 15.00 -6.03
N VAL A 50 -3.99 14.76 -4.77
CA VAL A 50 -4.62 13.73 -3.93
C VAL A 50 -6.08 14.06 -3.67
N ILE A 51 -6.39 15.30 -3.25
CA ILE A 51 -7.77 15.75 -3.02
C ILE A 51 -8.60 15.66 -4.31
N ALA A 52 -8.09 16.18 -5.43
CA ALA A 52 -8.76 16.13 -6.72
C ALA A 52 -9.05 14.68 -7.16
N SER A 53 -8.09 13.76 -6.96
CA SER A 53 -8.28 12.33 -7.25
C SER A 53 -9.38 11.69 -6.40
N LEU A 54 -9.45 12.04 -5.12
CA LEU A 54 -10.48 11.52 -4.20
C LEU A 54 -11.86 12.09 -4.54
N LEU A 55 -11.95 13.37 -4.86
CA LEU A 55 -13.19 14.03 -5.30
C LEU A 55 -13.67 13.46 -6.64
N LEU A 56 -12.76 13.23 -7.60
CA LEU A 56 -13.08 12.65 -8.90
C LEU A 56 -13.69 11.26 -8.75
N LYS A 57 -13.14 10.44 -7.84
CA LYS A 57 -13.62 9.08 -7.57
C LYS A 57 -15.10 9.04 -7.14
N ASP A 58 -15.54 10.03 -6.38
CA ASP A 58 -16.92 10.13 -5.88
C ASP A 58 -17.81 11.02 -6.77
N GLY A 59 -17.30 11.52 -7.90
CA GLY A 59 -18.03 12.44 -8.78
C GLY A 59 -18.28 13.82 -8.17
N LEU A 60 -17.48 14.22 -7.19
CA LEU A 60 -17.58 15.49 -6.47
C LEU A 60 -16.63 16.58 -7.00
N LEU A 61 -15.76 16.23 -7.95
CA LEU A 61 -14.84 17.19 -8.56
C LEU A 61 -15.61 18.13 -9.51
N PRO A 62 -15.52 19.47 -9.34
CA PRO A 62 -16.19 20.41 -10.24
C PRO A 62 -15.79 20.20 -11.70
N ALA A 63 -16.72 20.48 -12.63
CA ALA A 63 -16.50 20.26 -14.05
C ALA A 63 -15.30 21.06 -14.61
N SER A 64 -15.10 22.30 -14.13
CA SER A 64 -13.93 23.12 -14.42
C SER A 64 -12.62 22.45 -13.99
N ALA A 65 -12.61 21.87 -12.79
CA ALA A 65 -11.45 21.17 -12.23
C ALA A 65 -11.16 19.83 -12.89
N ASN A 66 -12.16 19.14 -13.44
CA ASN A 66 -11.96 17.87 -14.15
C ASN A 66 -11.00 18.02 -15.33
N ALA A 67 -11.17 19.09 -16.13
CA ALA A 67 -10.30 19.36 -17.27
C ALA A 67 -8.87 19.68 -16.82
N ALA A 68 -8.72 20.61 -15.86
CA ALA A 68 -7.42 20.99 -15.31
C ALA A 68 -6.67 19.80 -14.69
N PHE A 69 -7.39 18.95 -13.96
CA PHE A 69 -6.83 17.73 -13.38
C PHE A 69 -6.35 16.74 -14.46
N ALA A 70 -7.15 16.53 -15.51
CA ALA A 70 -6.76 15.67 -16.62
C ALA A 70 -5.49 16.18 -17.33
N ASP A 71 -5.42 17.49 -17.60
CA ASP A 71 -4.25 18.11 -18.22
C ASP A 71 -3.00 17.98 -17.33
N ALA A 72 -3.14 18.17 -16.02
CA ALA A 72 -2.06 17.97 -15.05
C ALA A 72 -1.56 16.52 -15.05
N VAL A 73 -2.46 15.53 -15.00
CA VAL A 73 -2.09 14.11 -15.03
C VAL A 73 -1.41 13.74 -16.36
N LEU A 74 -1.91 14.23 -17.49
CA LEU A 74 -1.29 13.99 -18.79
C LEU A 74 0.12 14.58 -18.87
N SER A 75 0.33 15.78 -18.33
CA SER A 75 1.65 16.42 -18.24
C SER A 75 2.63 15.59 -17.40
N GLU A 76 2.19 15.09 -16.24
CA GLU A 76 3.02 14.23 -15.40
C GLU A 76 3.33 12.87 -16.04
N ILE A 77 2.36 12.27 -16.76
CA ILE A 77 2.60 11.04 -17.54
C ILE A 77 3.64 11.31 -18.64
N ALA A 78 3.54 12.43 -19.36
CA ALA A 78 4.50 12.80 -20.40
C ALA A 78 5.92 13.00 -19.82
N LYS A 79 6.04 13.68 -18.68
CA LYS A 79 7.32 13.82 -17.96
C LYS A 79 7.87 12.48 -17.49
N ALA A 80 7.03 11.61 -16.94
CA ALA A 80 7.43 10.27 -16.50
C ALA A 80 7.90 9.42 -17.68
N ALA A 81 7.19 9.47 -18.81
CA ALA A 81 7.57 8.76 -20.03
C ALA A 81 8.90 9.26 -20.60
N ALA A 82 9.12 10.59 -20.61
CA ALA A 82 10.38 11.19 -21.05
C ALA A 82 11.58 10.79 -20.15
N ASN A 83 11.32 10.52 -18.87
CA ASN A 83 12.33 10.10 -17.90
C ASN A 83 12.48 8.56 -17.79
N GLU A 84 11.88 7.78 -18.70
CA GLU A 84 11.79 6.32 -18.62
C GLU A 84 11.28 5.80 -17.25
N ALA A 85 10.59 6.65 -16.50
CA ALA A 85 9.95 6.26 -15.27
C ALA A 85 8.77 5.38 -15.66
N ILE A 86 9.01 4.06 -15.66
CA ILE A 86 7.97 3.05 -15.83
C ILE A 86 6.87 3.42 -14.84
N VAL A 87 5.73 3.91 -15.36
CA VAL A 87 4.48 4.03 -14.61
C VAL A 87 4.08 2.61 -14.25
N LYS A 88 4.69 2.10 -13.18
CA LYS A 88 4.47 0.75 -12.68
C LYS A 88 2.99 0.70 -12.34
N ARG A 89 2.28 -0.16 -13.08
CA ARG A 89 0.94 -0.70 -12.83
C ARG A 89 0.44 -0.39 -11.42
N LEU A 90 -0.82 0.06 -11.31
CA LEU A 90 -1.65 0.09 -10.10
C LEU A 90 -1.43 -1.20 -9.27
N CYS A 91 -0.38 -1.22 -8.47
CA CYS A 91 -0.09 -2.27 -7.53
C CYS A 91 -0.91 -1.91 -6.32
N ASN A 92 -1.78 -2.84 -5.91
CA ASN A 92 -2.52 -2.76 -4.65
C ASN A 92 -1.66 -2.09 -3.57
N PRO A 93 -2.19 -1.08 -2.85
CA PRO A 93 -1.44 -0.40 -1.81
C PRO A 93 -0.86 -1.46 -0.87
N GLU A 94 0.45 -1.36 -0.62
CA GLU A 94 1.12 -2.26 0.29
C GLU A 94 0.41 -2.18 1.63
N LYS A 95 -0.11 -3.31 2.11
CA LYS A 95 -0.83 -3.34 3.38
C LYS A 95 0.05 -2.70 4.46
N PRO A 96 -0.38 -1.59 5.08
CA PRO A 96 0.39 -0.99 6.15
C PRO A 96 0.43 -1.98 7.31
N GLY A 97 1.62 -2.29 7.82
CA GLY A 97 1.76 -3.11 9.03
C GLY A 97 2.69 -4.32 8.97
N ARG A 98 3.79 -4.28 8.22
CA ARG A 98 5.00 -5.04 8.61
C ARG A 98 6.23 -4.57 7.84
N LYS A 99 7.36 -4.36 8.54
CA LYS A 99 8.68 -4.29 7.88
C LYS A 99 8.77 -5.46 6.89
N LYS A 100 8.96 -5.16 5.61
CA LYS A 100 9.22 -6.16 4.57
C LYS A 100 10.51 -6.89 4.94
N ILE A 101 10.37 -8.02 5.60
CA ILE A 101 11.41 -9.03 5.57
C ILE A 101 11.49 -9.48 4.12
N SER A 102 12.68 -9.45 3.53
CA SER A 102 12.84 -9.98 2.18
C SER A 102 12.33 -11.41 2.16
N LYS A 103 11.49 -11.77 1.17
CA LYS A 103 10.99 -13.16 1.01
C LYS A 103 12.14 -14.16 1.03
N GLN A 104 13.30 -13.74 0.54
CA GLN A 104 14.54 -14.49 0.53
C GLN A 104 15.10 -14.72 1.94
N GLU A 105 15.14 -13.70 2.80
CA GLU A 105 15.59 -13.84 4.19
C GLU A 105 14.68 -14.75 5.02
N ALA A 106 13.36 -14.64 4.83
CA ALA A 106 12.40 -15.53 5.49
C ALA A 106 12.57 -16.97 5.00
N PHE A 107 12.81 -17.16 3.70
CA PHE A 107 13.09 -18.46 3.11
C PHE A 107 14.38 -19.08 3.68
N HIS A 108 15.48 -18.34 3.73
CA HIS A 108 16.77 -18.84 4.25
C HIS A 108 16.66 -19.26 5.72
N ARG A 109 15.97 -18.47 6.55
CA ARG A 109 15.73 -18.81 7.96
C ARG A 109 14.85 -20.05 8.10
N SER A 110 13.75 -20.14 7.36
CA SER A 110 12.87 -21.32 7.37
C SER A 110 13.58 -22.58 6.87
N TRP A 111 14.44 -22.45 5.86
CA TRP A 111 15.26 -23.54 5.35
C TRP A 111 16.30 -24.00 6.37
N ALA A 112 16.99 -23.06 7.05
CA ALA A 112 17.95 -23.38 8.09
C ALA A 112 17.31 -24.17 9.24
N VAL A 113 16.11 -23.78 9.69
CA VAL A 113 15.34 -24.56 10.68
C VAL A 113 15.03 -25.95 10.17
N THR A 114 14.60 -26.08 8.90
CA THR A 114 14.27 -27.38 8.29
C THR A 114 15.50 -28.30 8.24
N GLN A 115 16.68 -27.77 7.93
CA GLN A 115 17.92 -28.54 7.91
C GLN A 115 18.28 -29.06 9.31
N ARG A 116 18.22 -28.20 10.34
CA ARG A 116 18.47 -28.62 11.73
C ARG A 116 17.51 -29.71 12.21
N ILE A 117 16.23 -29.62 11.84
CA ILE A 117 15.25 -30.65 12.16
C ILE A 117 15.58 -31.96 11.42
N ARG A 118 16.02 -31.91 10.16
CA ARG A 118 16.46 -33.09 9.40
C ARG A 118 17.72 -33.74 9.97
N GLU A 119 18.61 -32.94 10.55
CA GLU A 119 19.81 -33.39 11.27
C GLU A 119 19.46 -34.02 12.64
N GLY A 120 18.17 -34.14 12.99
CA GLY A 120 17.71 -34.81 14.20
C GLY A 120 17.49 -33.89 15.40
N MET A 121 17.63 -32.57 15.24
CA MET A 121 17.33 -31.63 16.32
C MET A 121 15.84 -31.49 16.56
N THR A 122 15.46 -31.27 17.82
CA THR A 122 14.11 -30.85 18.16
C THR A 122 13.81 -29.47 17.60
N ALA A 123 12.54 -29.21 17.23
CA ALA A 123 12.13 -27.93 16.65
C ALA A 123 12.49 -26.73 17.56
N SER A 124 12.34 -26.89 18.88
CA SER A 124 12.68 -25.86 19.86
C SER A 124 14.18 -25.55 19.92
N ALA A 125 15.04 -26.56 19.76
CA ALA A 125 16.49 -26.36 19.69
C ALA A 125 16.88 -25.66 18.37
N ALA A 126 16.32 -26.12 17.25
CA ALA A 126 16.53 -25.52 15.93
C ALA A 126 16.13 -24.02 15.89
N TYR A 127 15.04 -23.63 16.56
CA TYR A 127 14.64 -22.22 16.64
C TYR A 127 15.65 -21.35 17.39
N LYS A 128 16.23 -21.86 18.49
CA LYS A 128 17.22 -21.12 19.29
C LYS A 128 18.52 -20.92 18.51
N GLU A 129 19.02 -21.98 17.89
CA GLU A 129 20.28 -21.93 17.15
C GLU A 129 20.18 -21.03 15.89
N VAL A 130 19.07 -21.13 15.15
CA VAL A 130 18.84 -20.25 14.01
C VAL A 130 18.60 -18.81 14.47
N ALA A 131 17.96 -18.59 15.62
CA ALA A 131 17.77 -17.26 16.17
C ALA A 131 19.10 -16.58 16.53
N GLU A 132 20.04 -17.31 17.10
CA GLU A 132 21.40 -16.83 17.38
C GLU A 132 22.14 -16.47 16.09
N LYS A 133 22.12 -17.36 15.09
CA LYS A 133 22.78 -17.12 13.79
C LYS A 133 22.28 -15.87 13.05
N TYR A 134 21.00 -15.53 13.20
CA TYR A 134 20.37 -14.41 12.49
C TYR A 134 20.06 -13.21 13.39
N CYS A 135 20.58 -13.19 14.63
CA CYS A 135 20.36 -12.13 15.61
C CYS A 135 18.87 -11.78 15.80
N LYS A 136 18.03 -12.81 16.01
CA LYS A 136 16.59 -12.68 16.24
C LYS A 136 16.19 -13.32 17.56
N ALA A 137 14.97 -13.02 18.02
CA ALA A 137 14.37 -13.79 19.10
C ALA A 137 13.94 -15.19 18.58
N PRO A 138 14.11 -16.27 19.36
CA PRO A 138 13.64 -17.62 19.00
C PRO A 138 12.16 -17.67 18.60
N ASP A 139 11.32 -16.88 19.29
CA ASP A 139 9.90 -16.79 18.97
C ASP A 139 9.62 -16.15 17.59
N THR A 140 10.52 -15.28 17.11
CA THR A 140 10.42 -14.71 15.76
C THR A 140 10.66 -15.78 14.70
N ILE A 141 11.69 -16.59 14.89
CA ILE A 141 12.02 -17.71 14.00
C ILE A 141 10.91 -18.76 13.99
N ARG A 142 10.36 -19.10 15.16
CA ARG A 142 9.20 -20.00 15.29
C ARG A 142 8.02 -19.50 14.46
N ARG A 143 7.57 -18.26 14.68
CA ARG A 143 6.42 -17.68 13.98
C ARG A 143 6.65 -17.57 12.47
N GLU A 144 7.87 -17.27 12.02
CA GLU A 144 8.22 -17.24 10.60
C GLU A 144 8.14 -18.65 9.99
N TYR A 145 8.75 -19.64 10.66
CA TYR A 145 8.76 -21.02 10.21
C TYR A 145 7.35 -21.62 10.13
N GLU A 146 6.53 -21.46 11.17
CA GLU A 146 5.15 -21.98 11.20
C GLU A 146 4.26 -21.36 10.12
N ARG A 147 4.42 -20.06 9.85
CA ARG A 147 3.72 -19.40 8.74
C ARG A 147 4.14 -19.97 7.39
N ALA A 148 5.44 -20.17 7.18
CA ALA A 148 5.94 -20.77 5.94
C ALA A 148 5.42 -22.20 5.73
N GLN A 149 5.34 -23.01 6.79
CA GLN A 149 4.75 -24.36 6.73
C GLN A 149 3.25 -24.31 6.44
N LYS A 150 2.50 -23.40 7.08
CA LYS A 150 1.07 -23.21 6.81
C LYS A 150 0.80 -22.81 5.37
N GLU A 151 1.61 -21.92 4.80
CA GLU A 151 1.50 -21.53 3.39
C GLU A 151 1.84 -22.69 2.43
N ARG A 152 2.88 -23.48 2.74
CA ARG A 152 3.22 -24.69 1.97
C ARG A 152 2.10 -25.72 2.00
N ASN A 153 1.51 -25.97 3.16
CA ASN A 153 0.39 -26.91 3.30
C ASN A 153 -0.85 -26.43 2.55
N LYS A 154 -1.17 -25.13 2.59
CA LYS A 154 -2.26 -24.57 1.77
C LYS A 154 -2.05 -24.78 0.27
N ARG A 155 -0.81 -24.64 -0.21
CA ARG A 155 -0.49 -24.87 -1.63
C ARG A 155 -0.57 -26.35 -2.03
N LYS A 156 -0.20 -27.27 -1.13
CA LYS A 156 -0.37 -28.72 -1.37
C LYS A 156 -1.84 -29.12 -1.47
N VAL A 157 -2.66 -28.67 -0.52
CA VAL A 157 -4.11 -28.93 -0.51
C VAL A 157 -4.80 -28.34 -1.76
N ALA A 158 -4.36 -27.17 -2.23
CA ALA A 158 -4.88 -26.57 -3.46
C ALA A 158 -4.50 -27.34 -4.73
N GLY A 159 -3.35 -28.05 -4.74
CA GLY A 159 -2.92 -28.86 -5.88
C GLY A 159 -3.51 -30.28 -5.88
N GLU A 160 -3.83 -30.83 -4.71
CA GLU A 160 -4.49 -32.14 -4.55
C GLU A 160 -5.98 -32.11 -4.94
N ASN A 161 -6.66 -30.95 -4.85
CA ASN A 161 -8.05 -30.79 -5.30
C ASN A 161 -8.21 -30.57 -6.81
N THR A 162 -7.12 -30.67 -7.59
CA THR A 162 -7.13 -30.54 -9.06
C THR A 162 -6.61 -31.79 -9.77
N GLY A 163 -6.43 -32.90 -9.04
CA GLY A 163 -6.01 -34.20 -9.57
C GLY A 163 -7.16 -35.18 -9.68
#